data_AF-A0A9W6YW88-F1
#
_entry.id   AF-A0A9W6YW88-F1
#
_cell.length_a   1.000
_cell.length_b   1.000
_cell.length_c   1.000
_cell.angle_alpha   90.00
_cell.angle_beta   90.00
_cell.angle_gamma   90.00
#
_symmetry.space_group_name_H-M   'P 1'
#
loop_
_entity.id
_entity.type
_entity.pdbx_description
1 polymer ?
#
loop_
_entity_poly.entity_id
_entity_poly.type
_entity_poly.pdbx_seq_one_letter_code
_entity_poly.pdbx_strand_id
1 'polypeptide(L)'
;MEYIWPLVLKLVSTHGRSVKVSERCMKLFKSAMQTFTKYLIPVLSTTAEVLVHGFSNYRHGCYLWVSGVLIKEYASDDELPREATEAVWTFSVQQVHNFLKFFNGLGENKIHEYPDLIEDFFRMVNDILMFNPVRLIQADDVVQPIYETGIKSLSIYYEYGPLTAVLQFFVDFYSWGFESAPISFTEDIPNDLKLKILNFTMNTGEDLVGRLIYGLIYTFPDDCCPDANELLIKLIKLSTLEGSSKISMAWLDKFLMSLPANTVNSKERLKLLSTVEAAINSKDYRKVRSSIRDFVSWYTRKNVDRVY
;
A
#
# COMPACT_ATOMS: atom_id res chain seq x y z
N MET A 1 5.35 -8.99 -33.29
CA MET A 1 4.24 -8.75 -32.33
C MET A 1 2.89 -8.65 -33.02
N GLU A 2 2.79 -8.01 -34.19
CA GLU A 2 1.55 -7.84 -34.97
C GLU A 2 0.73 -9.13 -35.20
N TYR A 3 1.37 -10.25 -35.53
CA TYR A 3 0.67 -11.53 -35.73
C TYR A 3 0.36 -12.27 -34.41
N ILE A 4 1.13 -12.03 -33.36
CA ILE A 4 1.04 -12.75 -32.09
C ILE A 4 -0.03 -12.11 -31.20
N TRP A 5 -0.08 -10.78 -31.13
CA TRP A 5 -0.99 -10.06 -30.23
C TRP A 5 -2.46 -10.45 -30.43
N PRO A 6 -3.02 -10.46 -31.67
CA PRO A 6 -4.42 -10.84 -31.90
C PRO A 6 -4.73 -12.28 -31.48
N LEU A 7 -3.75 -13.20 -31.61
CA LEU A 7 -3.92 -14.58 -31.17
C LEU A 7 -4.01 -14.67 -29.64
N VAL A 8 -3.17 -13.93 -28.93
CA VAL A 8 -3.19 -13.90 -27.46
C VAL A 8 -4.50 -13.28 -26.96
N LEU A 9 -4.96 -12.19 -27.60
CA LEU A 9 -6.26 -11.58 -27.30
C LEU A 9 -7.41 -12.59 -27.46
N LYS A 10 -7.41 -13.35 -28.57
CA LYS A 10 -8.40 -14.40 -28.81
C LYS A 10 -8.31 -15.54 -27.79
N LEU A 11 -7.12 -15.92 -27.34
CA LEU A 11 -6.95 -16.93 -26.30
C LEU A 11 -7.54 -16.47 -24.96
N VAL A 12 -7.28 -15.23 -24.56
CA VAL A 12 -7.84 -14.64 -23.33
C VAL A 12 -9.36 -14.54 -23.43
N SER A 13 -9.90 -14.05 -24.55
CA SER A 13 -11.36 -13.90 -24.71
C SER A 13 -12.09 -15.25 -24.73
N THR A 14 -11.45 -16.31 -25.26
CA THR A 14 -12.08 -17.63 -25.39
C THR A 14 -11.90 -18.48 -24.13
N HIS A 15 -10.75 -18.37 -23.46
CA HIS A 15 -10.34 -19.29 -22.39
C HIS A 15 -9.95 -18.58 -21.08
N GLY A 16 -10.27 -17.30 -20.90
CA GLY A 16 -9.86 -16.51 -19.74
C GLY A 16 -10.36 -17.01 -18.37
N ARG A 17 -11.40 -17.86 -18.34
CA ARG A 17 -11.80 -18.56 -17.10
C ARG A 17 -10.70 -19.46 -16.56
N SER A 18 -9.84 -20.02 -17.42
CA SER A 18 -8.69 -20.82 -17.01
C SER A 18 -7.58 -19.93 -16.48
N VAL A 19 -7.27 -20.04 -15.18
CA VAL A 19 -6.13 -19.36 -14.53
C VAL A 19 -4.85 -19.63 -15.30
N LYS A 20 -4.61 -20.89 -15.69
CA LYS A 20 -3.41 -21.31 -16.42
C LYS A 20 -3.27 -20.59 -17.76
N VAL A 21 -4.36 -20.42 -18.51
CA VAL A 21 -4.31 -19.73 -19.80
C VAL A 21 -4.08 -18.23 -19.58
N SER A 22 -4.84 -17.63 -18.65
CA SER A 22 -4.71 -16.21 -18.30
C SER A 22 -3.28 -15.88 -17.89
N GLU A 23 -2.70 -16.62 -16.95
CA GLU A 23 -1.32 -16.42 -16.50
C GLU A 23 -0.30 -16.50 -17.63
N ARG A 24 -0.42 -17.47 -18.53
CA ARG A 24 0.55 -17.64 -19.62
C ARG A 24 0.46 -16.50 -20.63
N CYS A 25 -0.76 -16.04 -20.92
CA CYS A 25 -0.98 -14.86 -21.77
C CYS A 25 -0.43 -13.60 -21.10
N MET A 26 -0.71 -13.41 -19.80
CA MET A 26 -0.24 -12.27 -19.01
C MET A 26 1.29 -12.25 -18.87
N LYS A 27 1.93 -13.41 -18.71
CA LYS A 27 3.41 -13.53 -18.73
C LYS A 27 3.99 -13.08 -20.07
N LEU A 28 3.36 -13.44 -21.19
CA LEU A 28 3.76 -12.95 -22.51
C LEU A 28 3.55 -11.44 -22.66
N PHE A 29 2.42 -10.90 -22.20
CA PHE A 29 2.15 -9.46 -22.20
C PHE A 29 3.23 -8.70 -21.43
N LYS A 30 3.53 -9.16 -20.20
CA LYS A 30 4.62 -8.61 -19.40
C LYS A 30 5.93 -8.59 -20.19
N SER A 31 6.41 -9.75 -20.64
CA SER A 31 7.70 -9.84 -21.33
C SER A 31 7.74 -8.96 -22.59
N ALA A 32 6.64 -8.90 -23.35
CA ALA A 32 6.56 -8.09 -24.55
C ALA A 32 6.59 -6.59 -24.23
N MET A 33 5.82 -6.12 -23.23
CA MET A 33 5.80 -4.71 -22.82
C MET A 33 7.17 -4.26 -22.33
N GLN A 34 7.87 -5.06 -21.53
CA GLN A 34 9.20 -4.71 -21.02
C GLN A 34 10.30 -4.74 -22.09
N THR A 35 10.12 -5.52 -23.16
CA THR A 35 11.13 -5.67 -24.22
C THR A 35 10.91 -4.70 -25.37
N PHE A 36 9.65 -4.39 -25.70
CA PHE A 36 9.25 -3.69 -26.92
C PHE A 36 8.45 -2.42 -26.64
N THR A 37 8.52 -1.84 -25.43
CA THR A 37 7.73 -0.71 -24.91
C THR A 37 7.20 0.23 -26.00
N LYS A 38 8.08 1.00 -26.64
CA LYS A 38 7.68 2.00 -27.67
C LYS A 38 6.98 1.40 -28.89
N TYR A 39 7.33 0.18 -29.29
CA TYR A 39 6.73 -0.51 -30.43
C TYR A 39 5.33 -1.06 -30.13
N LEU A 40 4.93 -1.14 -28.87
CA LEU A 40 3.61 -1.62 -28.45
C LEU A 40 2.62 -0.50 -28.13
N ILE A 41 3.01 0.78 -28.26
CA ILE A 41 2.10 1.93 -28.14
C ILE A 41 0.83 1.75 -29.00
N PRO A 42 0.89 1.31 -30.28
CA PRO A 42 -0.31 1.16 -31.11
C PRO A 42 -1.35 0.17 -30.56
N VAL A 43 -0.94 -0.77 -29.69
CA VAL A 43 -1.83 -1.78 -29.08
C VAL A 43 -2.09 -1.52 -27.60
N LEU A 44 -1.61 -0.40 -27.06
CA LEU A 44 -1.70 -0.08 -25.63
C LEU A 44 -3.14 -0.03 -25.13
N SER A 45 -4.04 0.67 -25.84
CA SER A 45 -5.46 0.78 -25.47
C SER A 45 -6.13 -0.59 -25.40
N THR A 46 -5.97 -1.42 -26.43
CA THR A 46 -6.56 -2.78 -26.45
C THR A 46 -5.97 -3.65 -25.34
N THR A 47 -4.70 -3.47 -25.00
CA THR A 47 -4.05 -4.18 -23.89
C THR A 47 -4.65 -3.78 -22.55
N ALA A 48 -4.81 -2.48 -22.31
CA ALA A 48 -5.47 -1.94 -21.12
C ALA A 48 -6.90 -2.46 -20.97
N GLU A 49 -7.68 -2.46 -22.07
CA GLU A 49 -9.05 -3.00 -22.10
C GLU A 49 -9.09 -4.49 -21.71
N VAL A 50 -8.14 -5.29 -22.19
CA VAL A 50 -8.05 -6.72 -21.86
C VAL A 50 -7.70 -6.95 -20.39
N LEU A 51 -6.85 -6.12 -19.81
CA LEU A 51 -6.50 -6.21 -18.39
C LEU A 51 -7.69 -5.85 -17.49
N VAL A 52 -8.42 -4.79 -17.83
CA VAL A 52 -9.64 -4.39 -17.11
C VAL A 52 -10.73 -5.44 -17.26
N HIS A 53 -11.03 -5.85 -18.51
CA HIS A 53 -12.05 -6.83 -18.80
C HIS A 53 -11.70 -8.21 -18.18
N GLY A 54 -10.45 -8.62 -18.29
CA GLY A 54 -9.95 -9.88 -17.75
C GLY A 54 -10.12 -9.95 -16.23
N PHE A 55 -9.69 -8.90 -15.51
CA PHE A 55 -9.94 -8.85 -14.06
C PHE A 55 -11.43 -8.79 -13.75
N SER A 56 -12.21 -7.97 -14.47
CA SER A 56 -13.65 -7.82 -14.23
C SER A 56 -14.43 -9.13 -14.36
N ASN A 57 -14.05 -10.01 -15.28
CA ASN A 57 -14.78 -11.24 -15.56
C ASN A 57 -14.22 -12.46 -14.82
N TYR A 58 -12.91 -12.52 -14.61
CA TYR A 58 -12.25 -13.75 -14.16
C TYR A 58 -11.62 -13.62 -12.78
N ARG A 59 -11.35 -12.41 -12.29
CA ARG A 59 -10.80 -12.15 -10.94
C ARG A 59 -9.46 -12.85 -10.67
N HIS A 60 -8.64 -13.04 -11.70
CA HIS A 60 -7.29 -13.59 -11.55
C HIS A 60 -6.28 -12.48 -11.26
N GLY A 61 -5.42 -12.69 -10.25
CA GLY A 61 -4.43 -11.70 -9.82
C GLY A 61 -3.42 -11.30 -10.91
N CYS A 62 -3.14 -12.20 -11.86
CA CYS A 62 -2.27 -11.93 -13.00
C CYS A 62 -2.68 -10.70 -13.84
N TYR A 63 -3.97 -10.35 -13.87
CA TYR A 63 -4.42 -9.14 -14.55
C TYR A 63 -4.01 -7.86 -13.80
N LEU A 64 -4.03 -7.86 -12.46
CA LEU A 64 -3.55 -6.73 -11.63
C LEU A 64 -2.03 -6.62 -11.70
N TRP A 65 -1.32 -7.74 -11.57
CA TRP A 65 0.14 -7.78 -11.68
C TRP A 65 0.65 -7.22 -13.01
N VAL A 66 0.04 -7.62 -14.14
CA VAL A 66 0.41 -7.08 -15.46
C VAL A 66 -0.09 -5.64 -15.66
N SER A 67 -1.17 -5.24 -14.99
CA SER A 67 -1.55 -3.82 -14.94
C SER A 67 -0.44 -2.97 -14.33
N GLY A 68 0.17 -3.43 -13.23
CA GLY A 68 1.35 -2.78 -12.64
C GLY A 68 2.52 -2.68 -13.62
N VAL A 69 2.81 -3.74 -14.39
CA VAL A 69 3.83 -3.68 -15.46
C VAL A 69 3.49 -2.62 -16.50
N LEU A 70 2.26 -2.60 -17.02
CA LEU A 70 1.84 -1.58 -17.98
C LEU A 70 2.03 -0.17 -17.40
N ILE A 71 1.65 0.05 -16.15
CA ILE A 71 1.84 1.34 -15.48
C ILE A 71 3.33 1.72 -15.46
N LYS A 72 4.20 0.84 -14.98
CA LYS A 72 5.65 1.11 -14.90
C LYS A 72 6.27 1.48 -16.25
N GLU A 73 5.91 0.76 -17.30
CA GLU A 73 6.54 0.92 -18.62
C GLU A 73 6.01 2.15 -19.39
N TYR A 74 4.81 2.65 -19.07
CA TYR A 74 4.14 3.67 -19.88
C TYR A 74 3.65 4.92 -19.13
N ALA A 75 3.82 5.01 -17.81
CA ALA A 75 3.32 6.12 -17.00
C ALA A 75 4.18 7.39 -17.07
N SER A 76 5.51 7.25 -17.13
CA SER A 76 6.44 8.38 -16.96
C SER A 76 7.75 8.20 -17.72
N ASP A 77 7.65 8.08 -19.04
CA ASP A 77 8.79 8.15 -19.96
C ASP A 77 8.63 9.39 -20.87
N ASP A 78 9.59 10.30 -20.82
CA ASP A 78 9.62 11.56 -21.58
C ASP A 78 9.61 11.34 -23.10
N GLU A 79 9.97 10.14 -23.56
CA GLU A 79 9.94 9.76 -24.97
C GLU A 79 8.57 9.23 -25.43
N LEU A 80 7.61 9.07 -24.51
CA LEU A 80 6.25 8.64 -24.83
C LEU A 80 5.33 9.82 -25.17
N PRO A 81 4.38 9.63 -26.11
CA PRO A 81 3.35 10.63 -26.39
C PRO A 81 2.51 10.92 -25.14
N ARG A 82 2.14 12.19 -24.94
CA ARG A 82 1.29 12.60 -23.81
C ARG A 82 -0.01 11.81 -23.76
N GLU A 83 -0.61 11.56 -24.92
CA GLU A 83 -1.84 10.78 -25.05
C GLU A 83 -1.70 9.36 -24.49
N ALA A 84 -0.51 8.75 -24.62
CA ALA A 84 -0.23 7.43 -24.06
C ALA A 84 -0.19 7.49 -22.52
N THR A 85 0.50 8.47 -21.95
CA THR A 85 0.57 8.67 -20.49
C THR A 85 -0.80 8.98 -19.87
N GLU A 86 -1.64 9.75 -20.57
CA GLU A 86 -3.03 10.02 -20.14
C GLU A 86 -3.91 8.78 -20.20
N ALA A 87 -3.76 7.96 -21.25
CA ALA A 87 -4.46 6.69 -21.37
C ALA A 87 -4.07 5.72 -20.25
N VAL A 88 -2.78 5.68 -19.89
CA VAL A 88 -2.27 4.85 -18.77
C VAL A 88 -2.82 5.32 -17.44
N TRP A 89 -2.91 6.63 -17.20
CA TRP A 89 -3.54 7.17 -16.00
C TRP A 89 -5.02 6.78 -15.92
N THR A 90 -5.77 6.96 -17.01
CA THR A 90 -7.19 6.59 -17.09
C THR A 90 -7.39 5.10 -16.82
N PHE A 91 -6.55 4.25 -17.43
CA PHE A 91 -6.52 2.81 -17.18
C PHE A 91 -6.23 2.47 -15.71
N SER A 92 -5.25 3.15 -15.09
CA SER A 92 -4.86 2.93 -13.70
C SER A 92 -6.04 3.14 -12.75
N VAL A 93 -6.73 4.29 -12.89
CA VAL A 93 -7.92 4.62 -12.10
C VAL A 93 -9.05 3.61 -12.35
N GLN A 94 -9.28 3.24 -13.62
CA GLN A 94 -10.30 2.25 -13.96
C GLN A 94 -10.02 0.89 -13.31
N GLN A 95 -8.77 0.44 -13.31
CA GLN A 95 -8.39 -0.84 -12.74
C GLN A 95 -8.47 -0.84 -11.21
N VAL A 96 -8.09 0.27 -10.57
CA VAL A 96 -8.30 0.48 -9.13
C VAL A 96 -9.79 0.38 -8.79
N HIS A 97 -10.66 1.11 -9.49
CA HIS A 97 -12.11 1.05 -9.25
C HIS A 97 -12.69 -0.34 -9.50
N ASN A 98 -12.19 -1.07 -10.50
CA ASN A 98 -12.61 -2.45 -10.78
C ASN A 98 -12.27 -3.40 -9.61
N PHE A 99 -11.08 -3.26 -9.03
CA PHE A 99 -10.70 -3.98 -7.82
C PHE A 99 -11.57 -3.61 -6.62
N LEU A 100 -11.67 -2.32 -6.31
CA LEU A 100 -12.42 -1.82 -5.16
C LEU A 100 -13.89 -2.24 -5.23
N LYS A 101 -14.51 -2.18 -6.40
CA LYS A 101 -15.90 -2.64 -6.61
C LYS A 101 -16.05 -4.13 -6.31
N PHE A 102 -15.10 -4.96 -6.74
CA PHE A 102 -15.11 -6.39 -6.42
C PHE A 102 -14.93 -6.61 -4.91
N PHE A 103 -13.89 -6.02 -4.32
CA PHE A 103 -13.53 -6.25 -2.93
C PHE A 103 -14.60 -5.74 -1.95
N ASN A 104 -15.16 -4.57 -2.19
CA ASN A 104 -16.26 -4.00 -1.39
C ASN A 104 -17.59 -4.75 -1.58
N GLY A 105 -17.74 -5.47 -2.68
CA GLY A 105 -18.88 -6.35 -2.93
C GLY A 105 -18.79 -7.71 -2.22
N LEU A 106 -17.64 -8.05 -1.61
CA LEU A 106 -17.47 -9.27 -0.85
C LEU A 106 -18.13 -9.14 0.53
N GLY A 107 -18.89 -10.17 0.92
CA GLY A 107 -19.35 -10.32 2.31
C GLY A 107 -18.17 -10.62 3.25
N GLU A 108 -18.36 -10.34 4.54
CA GLU A 108 -17.34 -10.56 5.59
C GLU A 108 -16.85 -12.01 5.64
N ASN A 109 -17.68 -12.98 5.27
CA ASN A 109 -17.32 -14.40 5.23
C ASN A 109 -16.43 -14.80 4.05
N LYS A 110 -16.35 -13.99 2.98
CA LYS A 110 -15.61 -14.32 1.76
C LYS A 110 -14.33 -13.53 1.59
N ILE A 111 -14.20 -12.41 2.28
CA ILE A 111 -13.05 -11.51 2.13
C ILE A 111 -11.72 -12.21 2.44
N HIS A 112 -11.71 -13.13 3.40
CA HIS A 112 -10.55 -13.93 3.77
C HIS A 112 -10.08 -14.91 2.67
N GLU A 113 -10.90 -15.19 1.65
CA GLU A 113 -10.55 -16.14 0.57
C GLU A 113 -9.62 -15.54 -0.50
N TYR A 114 -9.29 -14.24 -0.42
CA TYR A 114 -8.58 -13.51 -1.47
C TYR A 114 -7.28 -12.79 -1.03
N PRO A 115 -6.39 -13.41 -0.22
CA PRO A 115 -5.14 -12.77 0.20
C PRO A 115 -4.23 -12.42 -0.99
N ASP A 116 -4.09 -13.33 -1.97
CA ASP A 116 -3.25 -13.12 -3.15
C ASP A 116 -3.70 -11.93 -4.00
N LEU A 117 -5.02 -11.69 -4.08
CA LEU A 117 -5.56 -10.55 -4.83
C LEU A 117 -5.27 -9.21 -4.14
N ILE A 118 -5.22 -9.20 -2.80
CA ILE A 118 -4.83 -8.01 -2.04
C ILE A 118 -3.34 -7.73 -2.23
N GLU A 119 -2.50 -8.77 -2.19
CA GLU A 119 -1.08 -8.64 -2.52
C GLU A 119 -0.87 -8.06 -3.92
N ASP A 120 -1.50 -8.63 -4.94
CA ASP A 120 -1.38 -8.16 -6.33
C ASP A 120 -1.95 -6.74 -6.52
N PHE A 121 -3.05 -6.40 -5.83
CA PHE A 121 -3.62 -5.06 -5.87
C PHE A 121 -2.68 -4.01 -5.26
N PHE A 122 -2.17 -4.24 -4.06
CA PHE A 122 -1.27 -3.27 -3.42
C PHE A 122 0.08 -3.15 -4.13
N ARG A 123 0.57 -4.23 -4.76
CA ARG A 123 1.71 -4.13 -5.68
C ARG A 123 1.42 -3.25 -6.89
N MET A 124 0.28 -3.43 -7.53
CA MET A 124 -0.15 -2.60 -8.66
C MET A 124 -0.31 -1.14 -8.25
N VAL A 125 -0.96 -0.87 -7.12
CA VAL A 125 -1.15 0.50 -6.63
C VAL A 125 0.18 1.14 -6.22
N ASN A 126 1.12 0.36 -5.67
CA ASN A 126 2.46 0.88 -5.42
C ASN A 126 3.19 1.25 -6.72
N ASP A 127 3.01 0.48 -7.80
CA ASP A 127 3.50 0.88 -9.13
C ASP A 127 2.86 2.21 -9.59
N ILE A 128 1.56 2.44 -9.35
CA ILE A 128 0.93 3.75 -9.62
C ILE A 128 1.60 4.86 -8.79
N LEU A 129 1.82 4.61 -7.50
CA LEU A 129 2.45 5.58 -6.60
C LEU A 129 3.89 5.91 -7.02
N MET A 130 4.67 4.93 -7.46
CA MET A 130 6.06 5.15 -7.85
C MET A 130 6.18 5.91 -9.17
N PHE A 131 5.28 5.67 -10.13
CA PHE A 131 5.41 6.20 -11.48
C PHE A 131 4.46 7.38 -11.80
N ASN A 132 3.37 7.55 -11.04
CA ASN A 132 2.42 8.66 -11.12
C ASN A 132 2.04 9.23 -9.72
N PRO A 133 3.02 9.56 -8.86
CA PRO A 133 2.78 9.94 -7.46
C PRO A 133 1.89 11.16 -7.31
N VAL A 134 2.15 12.22 -8.08
CA VAL A 134 1.41 13.48 -7.98
C VAL A 134 -0.06 13.26 -8.32
N ARG A 135 -0.35 12.57 -9.44
CA ARG A 135 -1.72 12.28 -9.86
C ARG A 135 -2.46 11.42 -8.86
N LEU A 136 -1.79 10.37 -8.34
CA LEU A 136 -2.40 9.49 -7.34
C LEU A 136 -2.71 10.25 -6.07
N ILE A 137 -1.71 10.87 -5.43
CA ILE A 137 -1.89 11.56 -4.15
C ILE A 137 -2.89 12.72 -4.27
N GLN A 138 -2.97 13.39 -5.42
CA GLN A 138 -3.96 14.45 -5.64
C GLN A 138 -5.40 13.92 -5.86
N ALA A 139 -5.59 12.69 -6.32
CA ALA A 139 -6.91 12.09 -6.57
C ALA A 139 -7.53 11.51 -5.28
N ASP A 140 -8.19 12.36 -4.49
CA ASP A 140 -8.81 11.97 -3.21
C ASP A 140 -9.85 10.85 -3.34
N ASP A 141 -10.62 10.87 -4.44
CA ASP A 141 -11.63 9.86 -4.77
C ASP A 141 -11.04 8.48 -5.08
N VAL A 142 -9.73 8.42 -5.35
CA VAL A 142 -8.99 7.18 -5.60
C VAL A 142 -8.19 6.76 -4.37
N VAL A 143 -7.45 7.68 -3.75
CA VAL A 143 -6.57 7.39 -2.61
C VAL A 143 -7.34 7.00 -1.36
N GLN A 144 -8.46 7.67 -1.05
CA GLN A 144 -9.21 7.38 0.16
C GLN A 144 -9.75 5.94 0.17
N PRO A 145 -10.39 5.42 -0.89
CA PRO A 145 -10.79 4.01 -0.96
C PRO A 145 -9.65 3.00 -0.93
N ILE A 146 -8.49 3.33 -1.52
CA ILE A 146 -7.27 2.49 -1.42
C ILE A 146 -6.84 2.39 0.05
N TYR A 147 -6.78 3.53 0.74
CA TYR A 147 -6.40 3.61 2.14
C TYR A 147 -7.34 2.77 3.02
N GLU A 148 -8.66 2.94 2.86
CA GLU A 148 -9.67 2.17 3.59
C GLU A 148 -9.54 0.67 3.35
N THR A 149 -9.25 0.27 2.10
CA THR A 149 -8.98 -1.13 1.74
C THR A 149 -7.72 -1.64 2.44
N GLY A 150 -6.67 -0.85 2.54
CA GLY A 150 -5.43 -1.22 3.21
C GLY A 150 -5.64 -1.38 4.72
N ILE A 151 -6.33 -0.43 5.34
CA ILE A 151 -6.71 -0.49 6.75
C ILE A 151 -7.54 -1.73 7.08
N LYS A 152 -8.53 -2.03 6.23
CA LYS A 152 -9.34 -3.24 6.34
C LYS A 152 -8.47 -4.49 6.20
N SER A 153 -7.54 -4.51 5.25
CA SER A 153 -6.63 -5.63 5.00
C SER A 153 -5.71 -5.92 6.19
N LEU A 154 -5.11 -4.89 6.81
CA LEU A 154 -4.29 -5.03 8.02
C LEU A 154 -5.05 -5.64 9.22
N SER A 155 -6.39 -5.65 9.17
CA SER A 155 -7.24 -6.15 10.26
C SER A 155 -7.81 -7.54 9.98
N ILE A 156 -7.82 -7.97 8.72
CA ILE A 156 -8.52 -9.18 8.25
C ILE A 156 -7.54 -10.30 7.92
N TYR A 157 -6.37 -9.96 7.38
CA TYR A 157 -5.37 -10.92 6.95
C TYR A 157 -4.30 -11.14 8.02
N TYR A 158 -3.77 -12.36 8.02
CA TYR A 158 -2.67 -12.79 8.89
C TYR A 158 -1.48 -13.30 8.06
N GLU A 159 -1.68 -13.48 6.75
CA GLU A 159 -0.72 -13.98 5.80
C GLU A 159 0.33 -12.90 5.48
N TYR A 160 1.59 -13.32 5.38
CA TYR A 160 2.71 -12.42 5.09
C TYR A 160 2.52 -11.62 3.79
N GLY A 161 2.12 -12.29 2.71
CA GLY A 161 1.98 -11.72 1.35
C GLY A 161 1.12 -10.46 1.25
N PRO A 162 -0.18 -10.50 1.61
CA PRO A 162 -1.03 -9.32 1.60
C PRO A 162 -0.57 -8.26 2.60
N LEU A 163 -0.13 -8.66 3.81
CA LEU A 163 0.28 -7.70 4.84
C LEU A 163 1.53 -6.92 4.45
N THR A 164 2.58 -7.58 3.95
CA THR A 164 3.80 -6.88 3.49
C THR A 164 3.50 -5.95 2.31
N ALA A 165 2.63 -6.35 1.36
CA ALA A 165 2.27 -5.49 0.25
C ALA A 165 1.53 -4.21 0.70
N VAL A 166 0.59 -4.34 1.64
CA VAL A 166 -0.12 -3.18 2.22
C VAL A 166 0.82 -2.28 3.02
N LEU A 167 1.67 -2.87 3.86
CA LEU A 167 2.63 -2.13 4.68
C LEU A 167 3.63 -1.37 3.81
N GLN A 168 4.19 -2.03 2.78
CA GLN A 168 5.12 -1.41 1.83
C GLN A 168 4.46 -0.24 1.09
N PHE A 169 3.23 -0.41 0.60
CA PHE A 169 2.49 0.69 -0.03
C PHE A 169 2.34 1.89 0.93
N PHE A 170 1.98 1.67 2.19
CA PHE A 170 1.86 2.77 3.15
C PHE A 170 3.22 3.39 3.51
N VAL A 171 4.28 2.58 3.68
CA VAL A 171 5.66 3.06 3.87
C VAL A 171 6.03 4.03 2.74
N ASP A 172 5.76 3.63 1.49
CA ASP A 172 6.05 4.43 0.31
C ASP A 172 5.13 5.66 0.22
N PHE A 173 3.84 5.51 0.47
CA PHE A 173 2.85 6.59 0.41
C PHE A 173 3.19 7.72 1.38
N TYR A 174 3.46 7.41 2.65
CA TYR A 174 3.84 8.41 3.64
C TYR A 174 5.27 8.92 3.43
N SER A 175 6.11 8.25 2.62
CA SER A 175 7.44 8.78 2.27
C SER A 175 7.36 10.07 1.45
N TRP A 176 6.28 10.26 0.69
CA TRP A 176 6.01 11.49 -0.07
C TRP A 176 5.71 12.72 0.81
N GLY A 177 5.54 12.55 2.12
CA GLY A 177 5.42 13.65 3.07
C GLY A 177 6.74 14.24 3.55
N PHE A 178 7.89 13.66 3.15
CA PHE A 178 9.22 14.09 3.56
C PHE A 178 9.97 14.79 2.40
N GLU A 179 11.19 15.25 2.68
CA GLU A 179 12.02 15.96 1.68
C GLU A 179 12.54 15.04 0.57
N SER A 180 12.81 13.76 0.88
CA SER A 180 13.32 12.79 -0.09
C SER A 180 12.20 11.89 -0.60
N ALA A 181 12.02 11.84 -1.92
CA ALA A 181 11.07 10.92 -2.54
C ALA A 181 11.53 9.45 -2.36
N PRO A 182 10.59 8.49 -2.34
CA PRO A 182 10.91 7.06 -2.33
C PRO A 182 11.47 6.55 -3.68
N ILE A 183 11.69 7.44 -4.66
CA ILE A 183 12.18 7.12 -6.01
C ILE A 183 13.41 7.97 -6.36
N SER A 184 14.34 7.41 -7.12
CA SER A 184 15.64 8.04 -7.40
C SER A 184 15.60 9.14 -8.47
N PHE A 185 14.52 9.26 -9.22
CA PHE A 185 14.39 10.21 -10.34
C PHE A 185 13.56 11.46 -10.00
N THR A 186 13.18 11.63 -8.73
CA THR A 186 12.55 12.86 -8.24
C THR A 186 13.42 13.45 -7.14
N GLU A 187 14.07 14.58 -7.44
CA GLU A 187 14.97 15.25 -6.49
C GLU A 187 14.20 16.13 -5.50
N ASP A 188 13.13 16.80 -5.94
CA ASP A 188 12.33 17.72 -5.13
C ASP A 188 10.84 17.33 -5.13
N ILE A 189 10.30 17.00 -3.94
CA ILE A 189 8.85 16.77 -3.78
C ILE A 189 8.12 18.12 -3.69
N PRO A 190 7.08 18.37 -4.52
CA PRO A 190 6.28 19.58 -4.43
C PRO A 190 5.71 19.82 -3.02
N ASN A 191 5.78 21.06 -2.52
CA ASN A 191 5.34 21.40 -1.17
C ASN A 191 3.83 21.13 -0.94
N ASP A 192 3.00 21.33 -1.96
CA ASP A 192 1.57 21.00 -1.92
C ASP A 192 1.33 19.50 -1.72
N LEU A 193 2.17 18.65 -2.33
CA LEU A 193 2.13 17.21 -2.15
C LEU A 193 2.50 16.81 -0.73
N LYS A 194 3.59 17.38 -0.18
CA LYS A 194 4.02 17.15 1.21
C LYS A 194 2.92 17.56 2.19
N LEU A 195 2.29 18.72 1.98
CA LEU A 195 1.16 19.19 2.80
C LEU A 195 -0.06 18.28 2.67
N LYS A 196 -0.34 17.74 1.48
CA LYS A 196 -1.44 16.79 1.28
C LYS A 196 -1.23 15.51 2.09
N ILE A 197 -0.02 14.93 2.05
CA ILE A 197 0.33 13.77 2.88
C ILE A 197 0.27 14.12 4.36
N LEU A 198 0.78 15.27 4.79
CA LEU A 198 0.73 15.71 6.18
C LEU A 198 -0.71 15.81 6.70
N ASN A 199 -1.60 16.49 5.95
CA ASN A 199 -3.01 16.59 6.28
C ASN A 199 -3.68 15.21 6.33
N PHE A 200 -3.35 14.34 5.39
CA PHE A 200 -3.84 12.97 5.38
C PHE A 200 -3.39 12.21 6.64
N THR A 201 -2.11 12.32 7.04
CA THR A 201 -1.58 11.75 8.29
C THR A 201 -2.31 12.31 9.51
N MET A 202 -2.63 13.61 9.56
CA MET A 202 -3.34 14.18 10.71
C MET A 202 -4.75 13.59 10.86
N ASN A 203 -5.42 13.32 9.74
CA ASN A 203 -6.78 12.78 9.73
C ASN A 203 -6.83 11.27 10.00
N THR A 204 -5.81 10.52 9.60
CA THR A 204 -5.85 9.04 9.59
C THR A 204 -4.85 8.37 10.53
N GLY A 205 -3.87 9.13 11.01
CA GLY A 205 -2.72 8.61 11.75
C GLY A 205 -3.09 7.93 13.07
N GLU A 206 -4.11 8.40 13.78
CA GLU A 206 -4.54 7.79 15.04
C GLU A 206 -4.97 6.32 14.86
N ASP A 207 -5.87 6.07 13.90
CA ASP A 207 -6.40 4.73 13.60
C ASP A 207 -5.29 3.81 13.08
N LEU A 208 -4.46 4.30 12.16
CA LEU A 208 -3.36 3.51 11.60
C LEU A 208 -2.30 3.18 12.65
N VAL A 209 -1.89 4.12 13.51
CA VAL A 209 -0.96 3.86 14.62
C VAL A 209 -1.52 2.78 15.54
N GLY A 210 -2.80 2.87 15.91
CA GLY A 210 -3.46 1.87 16.73
C GLY A 210 -3.44 0.48 16.10
N ARG A 211 -3.76 0.38 14.80
CA ARG A 211 -3.75 -0.89 14.05
C ARG A 211 -2.35 -1.48 13.91
N LEU A 212 -1.34 -0.66 13.67
CA LEU A 212 0.04 -1.14 13.56
C LEU A 212 0.53 -1.71 14.89
N ILE A 213 0.29 -1.03 16.02
CA ILE A 213 0.72 -1.54 17.32
C ILE A 213 -0.10 -2.78 17.72
N TYR A 214 -1.41 -2.78 17.44
CA TYR A 214 -2.24 -3.97 17.62
C TYR A 214 -1.71 -5.15 16.81
N GLY A 215 -1.44 -4.95 15.52
CA GLY A 215 -0.93 -5.97 14.63
C GLY A 215 0.42 -6.51 15.09
N LEU A 216 1.37 -5.64 15.43
CA LEU A 216 2.67 -6.01 15.99
C LEU A 216 2.56 -6.87 17.26
N ILE A 217 1.55 -6.63 18.11
CA ILE A 217 1.33 -7.41 19.33
C ILE A 217 0.68 -8.76 19.00
N TYR A 218 -0.40 -8.74 18.23
CA TYR A 218 -1.38 -9.83 18.17
C TYR A 218 -1.42 -10.61 16.85
N THR A 219 -1.27 -9.97 15.68
CA THR A 219 -1.69 -10.58 14.40
C THR A 219 -0.61 -10.65 13.33
N PHE A 220 0.33 -9.72 13.30
CA PHE A 220 1.31 -9.64 12.23
C PHE A 220 2.38 -10.73 12.37
N PRO A 221 2.73 -11.43 11.26
CA PRO A 221 3.92 -12.27 11.20
C PRO A 221 5.18 -11.47 11.55
N ASP A 222 6.18 -12.16 12.13
CA ASP A 222 7.43 -11.52 12.53
C ASP A 222 8.15 -10.86 11.34
N ASP A 223 8.02 -11.43 10.14
CA ASP A 223 8.59 -10.90 8.90
C ASP A 223 7.95 -9.57 8.45
N CYS A 224 6.74 -9.24 8.91
CA CYS A 224 6.09 -7.94 8.64
C CYS A 224 6.48 -6.85 9.65
N CYS A 225 7.11 -7.22 10.78
CA CYS A 225 7.44 -6.28 11.84
C CYS A 225 8.40 -5.15 11.42
N PRO A 226 9.41 -5.36 10.55
CA PRO A 226 10.26 -4.28 10.07
C PRO A 226 9.47 -3.15 9.38
N ASP A 227 8.61 -3.50 8.42
CA ASP A 227 7.83 -2.54 7.64
C ASP A 227 6.81 -1.81 8.52
N ALA A 228 6.13 -2.53 9.41
CA ALA A 228 5.18 -1.94 10.37
C ALA A 228 5.88 -0.94 11.32
N ASN A 229 7.07 -1.27 11.81
CA ASN A 229 7.87 -0.35 12.63
C ASN A 229 8.40 0.85 11.82
N GLU A 230 8.76 0.66 10.56
CA GLU A 230 9.14 1.77 9.69
C GLU A 230 7.97 2.74 9.48
N LEU A 231 6.81 2.21 9.11
CA LEU A 231 5.60 2.99 8.89
C LEU A 231 5.19 3.76 10.15
N LEU A 232 5.18 3.08 11.30
CA LEU A 232 4.86 3.71 12.60
C LEU A 232 5.77 4.93 12.87
N ILE A 233 7.06 4.81 12.56
CA ILE A 233 8.02 5.89 12.75
C ILE A 233 7.82 7.01 11.73
N LYS A 234 7.44 6.71 10.48
CA LYS A 234 7.08 7.74 9.51
C LYS A 234 5.87 8.55 9.98
N LEU A 235 4.81 7.90 10.47
CA LEU A 235 3.62 8.57 10.99
C LEU A 235 3.94 9.48 12.17
N ILE A 236 4.73 8.98 13.13
CA ILE A 236 5.17 9.79 14.28
C ILE A 236 5.99 10.99 13.80
N LYS A 237 6.96 10.78 12.91
CA LYS A 237 7.76 11.88 12.33
C LYS A 237 6.89 12.93 11.64
N LEU A 238 5.97 12.51 10.78
CA LEU A 238 5.05 13.42 10.07
C LEU A 238 4.23 14.26 11.05
N SER A 239 3.69 13.65 12.11
CA SER A 239 2.92 14.36 13.15
C SER A 239 3.70 15.41 13.94
N THR A 240 5.03 15.37 13.85
CA THR A 240 5.91 16.28 14.58
C THR A 240 6.53 17.37 13.69
N LEU A 241 6.22 17.38 12.39
CA LEU A 241 6.76 18.38 11.46
C LEU A 241 6.33 19.81 11.84
N GLU A 242 5.17 19.97 12.47
CA GLU A 242 4.70 21.26 13.01
C GLU A 242 5.33 21.61 14.38
N GLY A 243 6.30 20.82 14.85
CA GLY A 243 7.10 21.11 16.05
C GLY A 243 6.49 20.65 17.38
N SER A 244 5.42 19.84 17.35
CA SER A 244 4.77 19.34 18.57
C SER A 244 4.74 17.81 18.65
N SER A 245 5.09 17.27 19.82
CA SER A 245 4.88 15.85 20.17
C SER A 245 3.43 15.51 20.52
N LYS A 246 2.56 16.51 20.74
CA LYS A 246 1.23 16.32 21.34
C LYS A 246 0.36 15.34 20.56
N ILE A 247 0.35 15.44 19.24
CA ILE A 247 -0.49 14.60 18.38
C ILE A 247 -0.05 13.14 18.44
N SER A 248 1.24 12.87 18.22
CA SER A 248 1.76 11.50 18.34
C SER A 248 1.59 10.93 19.75
N MET A 249 1.73 11.76 20.80
CA MET A 249 1.51 11.30 22.18
C MET A 249 0.05 10.96 22.42
N ALA A 250 -0.89 11.75 21.89
CA ALA A 250 -2.31 11.46 21.99
C ALA A 250 -2.68 10.13 21.29
N TRP A 251 -2.11 9.88 20.10
CA TRP A 251 -2.34 8.61 19.38
C TRP A 251 -1.82 7.40 20.16
N LEU A 252 -0.58 7.46 20.65
CA LEU A 252 0.00 6.38 21.46
C LEU A 252 -0.80 6.18 22.75
N ASP A 253 -1.19 7.28 23.40
CA ASP A 253 -1.92 7.23 24.65
C ASP A 253 -3.30 6.59 24.49
N LYS A 254 -4.02 6.97 23.44
CA LYS A 254 -5.32 6.37 23.10
C LYS A 254 -5.20 4.87 22.85
N PHE A 255 -4.16 4.44 22.13
CA PHE A 255 -3.90 3.01 21.95
C PHE A 255 -3.65 2.32 23.29
N LEU A 256 -2.78 2.86 24.14
CA LEU A 256 -2.48 2.28 25.45
C LEU A 256 -3.72 2.16 26.36
N MET A 257 -4.63 3.14 26.29
CA MET A 257 -5.91 3.10 27.00
C MET A 257 -6.90 2.07 26.41
N SER A 258 -6.74 1.69 25.14
CA SER A 258 -7.57 0.69 24.48
C SER A 258 -7.20 -0.75 24.83
N LEU A 259 -6.02 -0.98 25.42
CA LEU A 259 -5.58 -2.30 25.84
C LEU A 259 -6.45 -2.84 26.99
N PRO A 260 -6.63 -4.17 27.10
CA PRO A 260 -7.46 -4.77 28.14
C PRO A 260 -7.07 -4.30 29.54
N ALA A 261 -8.07 -4.09 30.39
CA ALA A 261 -7.86 -3.61 31.75
C ALA A 261 -6.87 -4.49 32.53
N ASN A 262 -6.05 -3.86 33.37
CA ASN A 262 -5.01 -4.50 34.19
C ASN A 262 -3.80 -5.10 33.44
N THR A 263 -3.71 -4.98 32.10
CA THR A 263 -2.53 -5.45 31.34
C THR A 263 -1.36 -4.46 31.40
N VAL A 264 -1.67 -3.16 31.39
CA VAL A 264 -0.74 -2.03 31.51
C VAL A 264 -1.19 -1.12 32.65
N ASN A 265 -0.34 -0.93 33.66
CA ASN A 265 -0.62 0.01 34.74
C ASN A 265 -0.21 1.45 34.38
N SER A 266 -0.69 2.42 35.14
CA SER A 266 -0.43 3.85 34.93
C SER A 266 1.07 4.20 34.89
N LYS A 267 1.91 3.50 35.66
CA LYS A 267 3.36 3.73 35.71
C LYS A 267 4.04 3.23 34.43
N GLU A 268 3.66 2.06 33.93
CA GLU A 268 4.16 1.49 32.67
C GLU A 268 3.77 2.38 31.47
N ARG A 269 2.51 2.81 31.42
CA ARG A 269 2.00 3.75 30.41
C ARG A 269 2.77 5.07 30.40
N LEU A 270 2.85 5.74 31.55
CA LEU A 270 3.56 7.03 31.67
C LEU A 270 5.06 6.91 31.37
N LYS A 271 5.68 5.78 31.72
CA LYS A 271 7.09 5.52 31.38
C LYS A 271 7.31 5.46 29.87
N LEU A 272 6.44 4.77 29.12
CA LEU A 272 6.54 4.72 27.67
C LEU A 272 6.36 6.12 27.06
N LEU A 273 5.27 6.80 27.41
CA LEU A 273 4.94 8.11 26.86
C LEU A 273 6.04 9.14 27.12
N SER A 274 6.55 9.24 28.36
CA SER A 274 7.65 10.17 28.69
C SER A 274 8.96 9.83 27.96
N THR A 275 9.28 8.55 27.80
CA THR A 275 10.50 8.12 27.08
C THR A 275 10.39 8.48 25.59
N VAL A 276 9.23 8.24 24.99
CA VAL A 276 8.99 8.53 23.57
C VAL A 276 8.92 10.04 23.32
N GLU A 277 8.24 10.79 24.18
CA GLU A 277 8.18 12.25 24.10
C GLU A 277 9.57 12.89 24.18
N ALA A 278 10.39 12.47 25.14
CA ALA A 278 11.77 12.93 25.26
C ALA A 278 12.60 12.62 24.00
N ALA A 279 12.41 11.43 23.42
CA ALA A 279 13.09 11.02 22.19
C ALA A 279 12.63 11.81 20.95
N ILE A 280 11.34 12.16 20.86
CA ILE A 280 10.82 13.05 19.80
C ILE A 280 11.45 14.45 19.94
N ASN A 281 11.45 15.00 21.16
CA ASN A 281 11.97 16.33 21.43
C ASN A 281 13.49 16.44 21.13
N SER A 282 14.24 15.34 21.31
CA SER A 282 15.67 15.26 20.93
C SER A 282 15.91 14.87 19.48
N LYS A 283 14.84 14.67 18.68
CA LYS A 283 14.88 14.16 17.30
C LYS A 283 15.54 12.76 17.17
N ASP A 284 15.59 11.99 18.25
CA ASP A 284 16.12 10.63 18.26
C ASP A 284 15.02 9.60 17.92
N TYR A 285 14.67 9.54 16.63
CA TYR A 285 13.68 8.59 16.14
C TYR A 285 14.15 7.12 16.19
N ARG A 286 15.46 6.88 16.35
CA ARG A 286 15.96 5.52 16.62
C ARG A 286 15.52 5.11 18.02
N LYS A 287 15.62 6.03 18.99
CA LYS A 287 15.13 5.79 20.34
C LYS A 287 13.61 5.61 20.38
N VAL A 288 12.83 6.45 19.67
CA VAL A 288 11.38 6.26 19.52
C VAL A 288 11.04 4.83 19.07
N ARG A 289 11.69 4.38 17.98
CA ARG A 289 11.51 3.01 17.45
C ARG A 289 11.84 1.95 18.50
N SER A 290 12.99 2.05 19.15
CA SER A 290 13.40 1.07 20.16
C SER A 290 12.42 1.04 21.33
N SER A 291 11.93 2.19 21.80
CA SER A 291 11.00 2.28 22.93
C SER A 291 9.65 1.65 22.64
N ILE A 292 9.09 1.86 21.45
CA ILE A 292 7.81 1.23 21.08
C ILE A 292 8.00 -0.28 20.86
N ARG A 293 9.07 -0.70 20.19
CA ARG A 293 9.38 -2.12 20.00
C ARG A 293 9.58 -2.84 21.34
N ASP A 294 10.32 -2.23 22.27
CA ASP A 294 10.54 -2.79 23.60
C ASP A 294 9.22 -2.93 24.37
N PHE A 295 8.31 -1.96 24.23
CA PHE A 295 6.96 -2.06 24.79
C PHE A 295 6.16 -3.21 24.17
N VAL A 296 6.12 -3.31 22.84
CA VAL A 296 5.44 -4.42 22.13
C VAL A 296 5.98 -5.76 22.61
N SER A 297 7.31 -5.96 22.59
CA SER A 297 7.94 -7.21 23.03
C SER A 297 7.71 -7.52 24.51
N TRP A 298 7.68 -6.51 25.38
CA TRP A 298 7.33 -6.69 26.79
C TRP A 298 5.86 -7.10 26.95
N TYR A 299 4.96 -6.39 26.28
CA TYR A 299 3.52 -6.61 26.39
C TYR A 299 3.13 -7.99 25.84
N THR A 300 3.62 -8.36 24.65
CA THR A 300 3.37 -9.68 24.05
C THR A 300 3.83 -10.80 24.98
N ARG A 301 5.06 -10.73 25.52
CA ARG A 301 5.57 -11.75 26.46
C ARG A 301 4.77 -11.88 27.76
N LYS A 302 4.17 -10.78 28.23
CA LYS A 302 3.44 -10.75 29.50
C LYS A 302 1.98 -11.18 29.34
N ASN A 303 1.35 -10.86 28.21
CA ASN A 303 -0.11 -10.89 28.08
C ASN A 303 -0.63 -11.70 26.87
N VAL A 304 0.24 -12.23 26.01
CA VAL A 304 -0.18 -12.89 24.76
C VAL A 304 0.46 -14.27 24.67
N ASP A 305 -0.38 -15.30 24.67
CA ASP A 305 0.02 -16.67 24.36
C ASP A 305 -0.04 -16.87 22.85
N ARG A 306 1.09 -16.69 22.15
CA ARG A 306 1.20 -17.05 20.73
C ARG A 306 1.28 -18.57 20.62
N VAL A 307 0.14 -19.23 20.46
CA VAL A 307 0.10 -20.62 19.99
C VAL A 307 0.30 -20.57 18.48
N TYR A 308 1.48 -20.97 18.02
CA TYR A 308 1.79 -21.13 16.59
C TYR A 308 1.04 -22.33 16.01
#